data_AF-A0A6G3TLE1-F1
#
_entry.id   AF-A0A6G3TLE1-F1
#
_cell.length_a   1.000
_cell.length_b   1.000
_cell.length_c   1.000
_cell.angle_alpha   90.00
_cell.angle_beta   90.00
_cell.angle_gamma   90.00
#
_symmetry.space_group_name_H-M   'P 1'
#
loop_
_entity.id
_entity.type
_entity.pdbx_description
1 polymer ?
#
loop_
_entity_poly.entity_id
_entity_poly.type
_entity_poly.pdbx_seq_one_letter_code
_entity_poly.pdbx_strand_id
1 'polypeptide(L)'
;MTSPELSDLDYLREIERLANRVSVEASNEGWLSFQADPDEATPLQLSVNVLARALRHYHFEGDGCLDEDRPLVRLVGASVLKPGAMPAGVEETYEEVCARIGVAPRPEGWALWNTWSDGDLKVTMVVSAVETTEGLFENWVRGRALDPVSPLPSQIALVRQGWIGPMTFSPRGVRRTGLGGRPLS
;
A
#
# COMPACT_ATOMS: atom_id res chain seq x y z
N MET A 1 -16.96 -44.08 -5.08
CA MET A 1 -17.65 -42.89 -4.53
C MET A 1 -17.38 -41.77 -5.51
N THR A 2 -18.41 -41.31 -6.21
CA THR A 2 -18.33 -40.12 -7.06
C THR A 2 -18.21 -38.91 -6.14
N SER A 3 -17.14 -38.11 -6.28
CA SER A 3 -17.07 -36.82 -5.59
C SER A 3 -18.32 -36.01 -5.93
N PRO A 4 -18.93 -35.33 -4.95
CA PRO A 4 -20.03 -34.41 -5.24
C PRO A 4 -19.55 -33.39 -6.28
N GLU A 5 -20.36 -33.15 -7.32
CA GLU A 5 -20.09 -32.08 -8.28
C GLU A 5 -20.13 -30.76 -7.51
N LEU A 6 -18.95 -30.17 -7.32
CA LEU A 6 -18.81 -28.85 -6.72
C LEU A 6 -19.45 -27.84 -7.66
N SER A 7 -20.23 -26.91 -7.11
CA SER A 7 -20.59 -25.72 -7.87
C SER A 7 -19.32 -24.96 -8.26
N ASP A 8 -19.37 -24.14 -9.31
CA ASP A 8 -18.21 -23.33 -9.72
C ASP A 8 -17.66 -22.50 -8.55
N LEU A 9 -18.54 -21.99 -7.67
CA LEU A 9 -18.13 -21.24 -6.49
C LEU A 9 -17.42 -22.14 -5.46
N ASP A 10 -17.91 -23.36 -5.23
CA ASP A 10 -17.26 -24.29 -4.30
C ASP A 10 -15.92 -24.81 -4.86
N TYR A 11 -15.81 -24.94 -6.17
CA TYR A 11 -14.56 -25.24 -6.85
C TYR A 11 -13.52 -24.12 -6.67
N LEU A 12 -13.92 -22.86 -6.86
CA LEU A 12 -13.04 -21.70 -6.63
C LEU A 12 -12.61 -21.59 -5.16
N ARG A 13 -13.52 -21.85 -4.21
CA ARG A 13 -13.20 -21.91 -2.78
C ARG A 13 -12.20 -23.03 -2.46
N GLU A 14 -12.34 -24.17 -3.12
CA GLU A 14 -11.38 -25.28 -2.94
C GLU A 14 -10.00 -24.94 -3.50
N ILE A 15 -9.92 -24.25 -4.65
CA ILE A 15 -8.66 -23.72 -5.18
C ILE A 15 -8.02 -22.76 -4.17
N GLU A 16 -8.78 -21.80 -3.64
CA GLU A 16 -8.28 -20.86 -2.63
C GLU A 16 -7.78 -21.59 -1.38
N ARG A 17 -8.51 -22.62 -0.91
CA ARG A 17 -8.10 -23.44 0.24
C ARG A 17 -6.79 -24.18 -0.03
N LEU A 18 -6.63 -24.78 -1.22
CA LEU A 18 -5.42 -25.48 -1.61
C LEU A 18 -4.23 -24.52 -1.74
N ALA A 19 -4.46 -23.34 -2.33
CA ALA A 19 -3.44 -22.31 -2.47
C ALA A 19 -2.95 -21.78 -1.10
N ASN A 20 -3.88 -21.59 -0.15
CA ASN A 20 -3.55 -21.27 1.24
C ASN A 20 -2.69 -22.37 1.88
N ARG A 21 -3.04 -23.65 1.65
CA ARG A 21 -2.24 -24.76 2.17
C ARG A 21 -0.81 -24.74 1.64
N VAL A 22 -0.62 -24.54 0.33
CA VAL A 22 0.73 -24.42 -0.26
C VAL A 22 1.55 -23.32 0.43
N SER A 23 0.92 -22.17 0.70
CA SER A 23 1.58 -21.06 1.40
C SER A 23 1.94 -21.41 2.84
N VAL A 24 1.05 -22.10 3.58
CA VAL A 24 1.33 -22.53 4.95
C VAL A 24 2.49 -23.53 5.00
N GLU A 25 2.48 -24.56 4.15
CA GLU A 25 3.54 -25.56 4.14
C GLU A 25 4.89 -24.94 3.71
N ALA A 26 4.89 -24.09 2.68
CA ALA A 26 6.10 -23.36 2.29
C ALA A 26 6.64 -22.45 3.41
N SER A 27 5.76 -21.87 4.23
CA SER A 27 6.17 -21.11 5.42
C SER A 27 6.85 -22.01 6.45
N ASN A 28 6.29 -23.21 6.70
CA ASN A 28 6.81 -24.17 7.68
C ASN A 28 8.20 -24.68 7.28
N GLU A 29 8.46 -24.79 5.97
CA GLU A 29 9.76 -25.16 5.41
C GLU A 29 10.74 -23.98 5.34
N GLY A 30 10.33 -22.78 5.75
CA GLY A 30 11.18 -21.58 5.74
C GLY A 30 11.43 -21.01 4.33
N TRP A 31 10.65 -21.41 3.33
CA TRP A 31 10.84 -20.98 1.94
C TRP A 31 10.25 -19.59 1.67
N LEU A 32 9.27 -19.14 2.47
CA LEU A 32 8.54 -17.93 2.16
C LEU A 32 9.31 -16.64 2.47
N SER A 33 9.43 -15.79 1.44
CA SER A 33 9.76 -14.37 1.60
C SER A 33 8.56 -13.50 1.23
N PHE A 34 8.05 -12.75 2.20
CA PHE A 34 7.02 -11.72 1.97
C PHE A 34 7.61 -10.36 1.63
N GLN A 35 8.92 -10.27 1.39
CA GLN A 35 9.62 -9.08 0.90
C GLN A 35 10.11 -9.34 -0.53
N ALA A 36 11.14 -8.63 -1.01
CA ALA A 36 11.77 -9.01 -2.27
C ALA A 36 12.21 -10.49 -2.24
N ASP A 37 12.13 -11.14 -3.39
CA ASP A 37 12.60 -12.52 -3.52
C ASP A 37 14.12 -12.59 -3.30
N PRO A 38 14.62 -13.63 -2.62
CA PRO A 38 16.06 -13.87 -2.52
C PRO A 38 16.68 -14.09 -3.91
N ASP A 39 17.90 -13.60 -4.13
CA ASP A 39 18.61 -13.76 -5.41
C ASP A 39 18.82 -15.23 -5.80
N GLU A 40 18.86 -16.13 -4.82
CA GLU A 40 19.06 -17.59 -5.00
C GLU A 40 17.74 -18.38 -5.11
N ALA A 41 16.59 -17.71 -5.13
CA ALA A 41 15.29 -18.38 -5.16
C ALA A 41 15.08 -19.15 -6.47
N THR A 42 14.70 -20.42 -6.34
CA THR A 42 14.32 -21.24 -7.50
C THR A 42 13.02 -20.73 -8.13
N PRO A 43 12.75 -21.02 -9.42
CA PRO A 43 11.50 -20.61 -10.07
C PRO A 43 10.22 -21.07 -9.34
N LEU A 44 10.25 -22.25 -8.70
CA LEU A 44 9.14 -22.73 -7.88
C LEU A 44 8.96 -21.87 -6.62
N GLN A 45 10.04 -21.55 -5.91
CA GLN A 45 9.98 -20.67 -4.74
C GLN A 45 9.49 -19.27 -5.09
N LEU A 46 9.92 -18.72 -6.23
CA LEU A 46 9.40 -17.45 -6.76
C LEU A 46 7.88 -17.52 -6.96
N SER A 47 7.40 -18.58 -7.61
CA SER A 47 5.97 -18.77 -7.89
C SER A 47 5.15 -18.92 -6.59
N VAL A 48 5.68 -19.66 -5.62
CA VAL A 48 5.05 -19.85 -4.30
C VAL A 48 5.07 -18.55 -3.49
N ASN A 49 6.13 -17.75 -3.57
CA ASN A 49 6.20 -16.44 -2.93
C ASN A 49 5.18 -15.45 -3.52
N VAL A 50 5.04 -15.43 -4.85
CA VAL A 50 4.00 -14.64 -5.53
C VAL A 50 2.61 -15.06 -5.07
N LEU A 51 2.32 -16.37 -5.07
CA LEU A 51 1.04 -16.91 -4.58
C LEU A 51 0.77 -16.52 -3.12
N ALA A 52 1.75 -16.69 -2.24
CA ALA A 52 1.61 -16.39 -0.83
C ALA A 52 1.41 -14.88 -0.58
N ARG A 53 2.06 -14.01 -1.35
CA ARG A 53 1.84 -12.55 -1.28
C ARG A 53 0.42 -12.21 -1.75
N ALA A 54 -0.04 -12.81 -2.84
CA ALA A 54 -1.38 -12.58 -3.38
C ALA A 54 -2.48 -13.00 -2.38
N LEU A 55 -2.33 -14.16 -1.73
CA LEU A 55 -3.28 -14.61 -0.71
C LEU A 55 -3.22 -13.77 0.57
N ARG A 56 -2.04 -13.24 0.90
CA ARG A 56 -1.85 -12.52 2.15
C ARG A 56 -2.41 -11.11 2.07
N HIS A 57 -2.18 -10.35 1.00
CA HIS A 57 -2.45 -8.93 0.95
C HIS A 57 -3.92 -8.61 0.65
N TYR A 58 -4.40 -7.47 1.18
CA TYR A 58 -5.63 -6.89 0.67
C TYR A 58 -5.30 -6.21 -0.65
N HIS A 59 -5.88 -6.68 -1.75
CA HIS A 59 -5.60 -6.17 -3.09
C HIS A 59 -6.40 -4.91 -3.39
N PHE A 60 -5.76 -3.94 -4.04
CA PHE A 60 -6.37 -2.67 -4.44
C PHE A 60 -5.70 -2.14 -5.71
N GLU A 61 -6.38 -1.24 -6.43
CA GLU A 61 -5.81 -0.63 -7.63
C GLU A 61 -4.53 0.15 -7.29
N GLY A 62 -3.42 -0.20 -7.95
CA GLY A 62 -2.11 0.40 -7.72
C GLY A 62 -1.29 -0.26 -6.60
N ASP A 63 -1.67 -1.45 -6.14
CA ASP A 63 -0.86 -2.27 -5.22
C ASP A 63 0.34 -2.98 -5.89
N GLY A 64 0.45 -2.88 -7.22
CA GLY A 64 1.50 -3.48 -8.04
C GLY A 64 1.22 -4.91 -8.50
N CYS A 65 0.08 -5.50 -8.14
CA CYS A 65 -0.26 -6.88 -8.54
C CYS A 65 -0.61 -7.01 -10.02
N LEU A 66 -1.23 -5.98 -10.62
CA LEU A 66 -1.58 -5.94 -12.05
C LEU A 66 -0.68 -4.99 -12.86
N ASP A 67 0.18 -4.25 -12.17
CA ASP A 67 1.01 -3.16 -12.70
C ASP A 67 2.51 -3.49 -12.52
N GLU A 68 2.93 -4.71 -12.86
CA GLU A 68 4.27 -5.24 -12.52
C GLU A 68 5.43 -4.38 -13.06
N ASP A 69 5.23 -3.70 -14.19
CA ASP A 69 6.25 -2.86 -14.83
C ASP A 69 6.37 -1.45 -14.19
N ARG A 70 5.42 -1.05 -13.33
CA ARG A 70 5.45 0.28 -12.71
C ARG A 70 6.25 0.26 -11.41
N PRO A 71 7.24 1.16 -11.25
CA PRO A 71 8.10 1.14 -10.07
C PRO A 71 7.31 1.48 -8.81
N LEU A 72 7.58 0.77 -7.71
CA LEU A 72 6.99 1.05 -6.40
C LEU A 72 7.55 2.33 -5.77
N VAL A 73 6.71 3.11 -5.10
CA VAL A 73 7.10 4.31 -4.35
C VAL A 73 7.22 3.96 -2.89
N ARG A 74 8.45 4.03 -2.36
CA ARG A 74 8.70 3.79 -0.94
C ARG A 74 8.12 4.93 -0.11
N LEU A 75 7.03 4.68 0.59
CA LEU A 75 6.39 5.71 1.42
C LEU A 75 6.95 5.71 2.84
N VAL A 76 7.18 6.91 3.37
CA VAL A 76 7.39 7.16 4.80
C VAL A 76 6.05 7.01 5.52
N GLY A 77 5.02 7.56 4.90
CA GLY A 77 3.66 7.61 5.39
C GLY A 77 2.77 8.31 4.39
N ALA A 78 1.48 8.24 4.62
CA ALA A 78 0.49 8.87 3.77
C ALA A 78 -0.68 9.39 4.59
N SER A 79 -1.44 10.31 3.99
CA SER A 79 -2.66 10.88 4.57
C SER A 79 -3.72 10.97 3.49
N VAL A 80 -4.99 10.85 3.88
CA VAL A 80 -6.13 11.11 3.01
C VAL A 80 -6.86 12.35 3.53
N LEU A 81 -7.09 13.31 2.65
CA LEU A 81 -7.84 14.53 2.90
C LEU A 81 -9.17 14.44 2.14
N LYS A 82 -10.29 14.31 2.85
CA LYS A 82 -11.62 14.24 2.24
C LYS A 82 -12.57 15.26 2.88
N PRO A 83 -13.53 15.81 2.12
CA PRO A 83 -14.65 16.52 2.71
C PRO A 83 -15.33 15.67 3.80
N GLY A 84 -15.45 16.20 5.02
CA GLY A 84 -16.09 15.50 6.15
C GLY A 84 -15.28 14.37 6.80
N ALA A 85 -14.10 14.03 6.29
CA ALA A 85 -13.22 13.01 6.85
C ALA A 85 -11.76 13.49 6.80
N MET A 86 -11.43 14.42 7.70
CA MET A 86 -10.07 14.95 7.86
C MET A 86 -9.23 14.08 8.80
N PRO A 87 -7.90 14.02 8.62
CA PRO A 87 -7.01 13.32 9.53
C PRO A 87 -7.17 13.80 10.98
N ALA A 88 -7.03 12.89 11.94
CA ALA A 88 -7.10 13.22 13.36
C ALA A 88 -6.05 14.28 13.74
N GLY A 89 -6.47 15.28 14.51
CA GLY A 89 -5.62 16.40 14.94
C GLY A 89 -5.54 17.56 13.94
N VAL A 90 -6.23 17.49 12.80
CA VAL A 90 -6.39 18.63 11.88
C VAL A 90 -7.68 19.36 12.21
N GLU A 91 -7.56 20.61 12.69
CA GLU A 91 -8.71 21.48 12.97
C GLU A 91 -9.18 22.26 11.74
N GLU A 92 -8.29 22.44 10.75
CA GLU A 92 -8.58 23.11 9.48
C GLU A 92 -9.62 22.31 8.67
N THR A 93 -10.50 23.04 7.99
CA THR A 93 -11.44 22.46 7.02
C THR A 93 -10.70 21.88 5.81
N TYR A 94 -11.37 21.00 5.06
CA TYR A 94 -10.81 20.41 3.84
C TYR A 94 -10.36 21.48 2.84
N GLU A 95 -11.15 22.53 2.67
CA GLU A 95 -10.90 23.64 1.75
C GLU A 95 -9.70 24.48 2.20
N GLU A 96 -9.56 24.76 3.49
CA GLU A 96 -8.41 25.47 4.06
C GLU A 96 -7.12 24.69 3.88
N VAL A 97 -7.14 23.38 4.15
CA VAL A 97 -5.97 22.52 3.91
C VAL A 97 -5.62 22.49 2.43
N CYS A 98 -6.60 22.35 1.53
CA CYS A 98 -6.37 22.39 0.07
C CYS A 98 -5.71 23.70 -0.36
N ALA A 99 -6.21 24.83 0.12
CA ALA A 99 -5.62 26.15 -0.16
C ALA A 99 -4.18 26.26 0.37
N ARG A 100 -3.93 25.80 1.60
CA ARG A 100 -2.58 25.80 2.22
C ARG A 100 -1.59 24.91 1.47
N ILE A 101 -2.03 23.74 0.99
CA ILE A 101 -1.17 22.84 0.23
C ILE A 101 -1.00 23.26 -1.23
N GLY A 102 -1.88 24.13 -1.74
CA GLY A 102 -1.81 24.72 -3.09
C GLY A 102 -2.55 23.91 -4.16
N VAL A 103 -3.63 23.23 -3.80
CA VAL A 103 -4.46 22.46 -4.74
C VAL A 103 -5.91 22.90 -4.70
N ALA A 104 -6.64 22.70 -5.80
CA ALA A 104 -8.08 22.90 -5.82
C ALA A 104 -8.79 21.77 -5.05
N PRO A 105 -9.82 22.07 -4.26
CA PRO A 105 -10.62 21.03 -3.59
C PRO A 105 -11.35 20.17 -4.61
N ARG A 106 -11.54 18.90 -4.28
CA ARG A 106 -12.24 17.90 -5.10
C ARG A 106 -13.18 17.05 -4.25
N PRO A 107 -14.31 16.58 -4.80
CA PRO A 107 -15.24 15.73 -4.05
C PRO A 107 -14.62 14.43 -3.55
N GLU A 108 -13.74 13.81 -4.34
CA GLU A 108 -13.08 12.55 -3.98
C GLU A 108 -11.97 12.74 -2.94
N GLY A 109 -11.53 13.99 -2.74
CA GLY A 109 -10.40 14.32 -1.86
C GLY A 109 -9.03 14.24 -2.55
N TRP A 110 -7.99 14.31 -1.72
CA TRP A 110 -6.59 14.18 -2.09
C TRP A 110 -5.87 13.20 -1.17
N ALA A 111 -4.90 12.47 -1.71
CA ALA A 111 -3.94 11.74 -0.91
C ALA A 111 -2.59 12.49 -0.88
N LEU A 112 -1.96 12.50 0.28
CA LEU A 112 -0.61 13.01 0.49
C LEU A 112 0.34 11.84 0.67
N TRP A 113 1.25 11.63 -0.27
CA TRP A 113 2.26 10.58 -0.19
C TRP A 113 3.59 11.19 0.21
N ASN A 114 4.00 10.96 1.46
CA ASN A 114 5.29 11.42 1.97
C ASN A 114 6.37 10.40 1.62
N THR A 115 7.35 10.82 0.83
CA THR A 115 8.41 9.96 0.29
C THR A 115 9.73 10.73 0.19
N TRP A 116 10.69 10.17 -0.54
CA TRP A 116 11.95 10.80 -0.87
C TRP A 116 12.06 10.93 -2.40
N SER A 117 12.61 12.04 -2.88
CA SER A 117 12.96 12.18 -4.30
C SER A 117 14.27 11.47 -4.61
N ASP A 118 14.61 11.43 -5.90
CA ASP A 118 15.95 11.11 -6.36
C ASP A 118 16.95 12.06 -5.67
N GLY A 119 17.86 11.50 -4.86
CA GLY A 119 18.78 12.26 -4.00
C GLY A 119 18.39 12.35 -2.51
N ASP A 120 17.44 11.52 -2.03
CA ASP A 120 17.05 11.40 -0.62
C ASP A 120 16.48 12.70 0.01
N LEU A 121 16.04 13.67 -0.79
CA LEU A 121 15.33 14.84 -0.29
C LEU A 121 13.89 14.47 0.07
N LYS A 122 13.41 15.00 1.20
CA LYS A 122 12.04 14.75 1.66
C LYS A 122 11.05 15.46 0.75
N VAL A 123 10.05 14.74 0.26
CA VAL A 123 8.99 15.30 -0.59
C VAL A 123 7.62 14.76 -0.23
N THR A 124 6.59 15.55 -0.49
CA THR A 124 5.18 15.12 -0.47
C THR A 124 4.61 15.21 -1.88
N MET A 125 4.11 14.10 -2.40
CA MET A 125 3.31 14.08 -3.61
C MET A 125 1.84 14.25 -3.23
N VAL A 126 1.16 15.24 -3.81
CA VAL A 126 -0.30 15.41 -3.69
C VAL A 126 -0.93 14.71 -4.88
N VAL A 127 -1.63 13.60 -4.62
CA VAL A 127 -2.11 12.70 -5.67
C VAL A 127 -3.60 12.43 -5.57
N SER A 128 -4.24 12.21 -6.72
CA SER A 128 -5.67 11.88 -6.82
C SER A 128 -5.97 10.42 -6.48
N ALA A 129 -4.96 9.59 -6.21
CA ALA A 129 -5.06 8.16 -5.93
C ALA A 129 -5.54 7.87 -4.49
N VAL A 130 -6.75 8.36 -4.18
CA VAL A 130 -7.33 8.29 -2.84
C VAL A 130 -7.66 6.85 -2.45
N GLU A 131 -8.37 6.11 -3.31
CA GLU A 131 -8.75 4.72 -3.05
C GLU A 131 -7.54 3.80 -2.90
N THR A 132 -6.51 4.00 -3.74
CA THR A 132 -5.20 3.33 -3.61
C THR A 132 -4.61 3.55 -2.22
N THR A 133 -4.70 4.77 -1.69
CA THR A 133 -4.17 5.11 -0.36
C THR A 133 -4.98 4.48 0.76
N GLU A 134 -6.30 4.34 0.59
CA GLU A 134 -7.16 3.66 1.56
C GLU A 134 -6.89 2.14 1.58
N GLY A 135 -6.74 1.51 0.42
CA GLY A 135 -6.31 0.10 0.32
C GLY A 135 -4.91 -0.15 0.90
N LEU A 136 -4.03 0.85 0.80
CA LEU A 136 -2.73 0.82 1.45
C LEU A 136 -2.86 0.84 2.99
N PHE A 137 -3.74 1.69 3.54
CA PHE A 137 -4.01 1.74 4.99
C PHE A 137 -4.57 0.42 5.52
N GLU A 138 -5.42 -0.28 4.76
CA GLU A 138 -5.91 -1.62 5.09
C GLU A 138 -4.77 -2.64 5.28
N ASN A 139 -3.70 -2.54 4.49
CA ASN A 139 -2.53 -3.39 4.68
C ASN A 139 -1.66 -2.92 5.86
N TRP A 140 -1.46 -1.61 6.00
CA TRP A 140 -0.60 -1.03 7.03
C TRP A 140 -1.14 -1.25 8.45
N VAL A 141 -2.45 -1.17 8.67
CA VAL A 141 -3.05 -1.46 9.98
C VAL A 141 -2.82 -2.91 10.41
N ARG A 142 -2.63 -3.82 9.45
CA ARG A 142 -2.26 -5.24 9.68
C ARG A 142 -0.73 -5.44 9.76
N GLY A 143 0.05 -4.37 9.83
CA GLY A 143 1.52 -4.39 9.89
C GLY A 143 2.21 -4.81 8.59
N ARG A 144 1.48 -4.87 7.47
CA ARG A 144 2.02 -5.33 6.18
C ARG A 144 2.68 -4.16 5.46
N ALA A 145 3.98 -4.29 5.23
CA ALA A 145 4.79 -3.23 4.63
C ALA A 145 4.68 -3.24 3.11
N LEU A 146 3.53 -2.81 2.59
CA LEU A 146 3.28 -2.63 1.16
C LEU A 146 3.57 -1.18 0.77
N ASP A 147 4.01 -0.99 -0.46
CA ASP A 147 4.24 0.31 -1.11
C ASP A 147 3.42 0.33 -2.40
N PRO A 148 2.73 1.43 -2.75
CA PRO A 148 1.97 1.51 -3.99
C PRO A 148 2.91 1.68 -5.19
N VAL A 149 2.40 1.40 -6.40
CA VAL A 149 3.10 1.79 -7.63
C VAL A 149 3.16 3.31 -7.78
N SER A 150 4.15 3.77 -8.54
CA SER A 150 4.33 5.18 -8.88
C SER A 150 3.07 5.71 -9.54
N PRO A 151 2.48 6.81 -9.02
CA PRO A 151 1.23 7.33 -9.55
C PRO A 151 1.45 7.82 -10.98
N LEU A 152 0.42 7.75 -11.81
CA LEU A 152 0.50 8.28 -13.16
C LEU A 152 0.74 9.79 -13.09
N PRO A 153 1.42 10.40 -14.09
CA PRO A 153 1.59 11.85 -14.13
C PRO A 153 0.28 12.63 -14.01
N SER A 154 -0.81 12.11 -14.60
CA SER A 154 -2.15 12.69 -14.51
C SER A 154 -2.78 12.63 -13.12
N GLN A 155 -2.29 11.74 -12.25
CA GLN A 155 -2.75 11.61 -10.87
C GLN A 155 -1.99 12.54 -9.92
N ILE A 156 -0.85 13.12 -10.34
CA ILE A 156 -0.04 14.02 -9.52
C ILE A 156 -0.50 15.46 -9.75
N ALA A 157 -1.08 16.09 -8.73
CA ALA A 157 -1.44 17.50 -8.79
C ALA A 157 -0.25 18.42 -8.51
N LEU A 158 0.59 18.03 -7.53
CA LEU A 158 1.72 18.82 -7.08
C LEU A 158 2.75 17.92 -6.37
N VAL A 159 4.02 18.29 -6.44
CA VAL A 159 5.08 17.77 -5.57
C VAL A 159 5.64 18.92 -4.73
N ARG A 160 5.65 18.76 -3.40
CA ARG A 160 6.18 19.74 -2.45
C ARG A 160 7.45 19.23 -1.78
N GLN A 161 8.37 20.16 -1.52
CA GLN A 161 9.54 19.90 -0.67
C GLN A 161 9.12 19.81 0.80
N GLY A 162 9.74 18.87 1.52
CA GLY A 162 9.40 18.52 2.89
C GLY A 162 8.30 17.47 2.98
N TRP A 163 8.10 16.94 4.19
CA TRP A 163 6.94 16.09 4.50
C TRP A 163 5.83 16.93 5.12
N ILE A 164 4.58 16.64 4.76
CA ILE A 164 3.39 17.31 5.28
C ILE A 164 2.71 16.36 6.26
N GLY A 165 2.55 16.81 7.50
CA GLY A 165 1.79 16.12 8.55
C GLY A 165 0.37 16.68 8.75
N PRO A 166 -0.46 16.00 9.55
CA PRO A 166 -0.24 14.67 10.14
C PRO A 166 -0.37 13.54 9.11
N MET A 167 0.23 12.36 9.38
CA MET A 167 0.22 11.20 8.47
C MET A 167 0.16 9.86 9.20
N THR A 168 -0.38 8.85 8.52
CA THR A 168 -0.23 7.44 8.89
C THR A 168 1.13 6.95 8.40
N PHE A 169 2.00 6.51 9.30
CA PHE A 169 3.30 5.98 8.91
C PHE A 169 3.18 4.60 8.25
N SER A 170 3.99 4.37 7.22
CA SER A 170 4.17 3.02 6.69
C SER A 170 4.95 2.17 7.70
N PRO A 171 4.73 0.85 7.77
CA PRO A 171 5.50 -0.02 8.65
C PRO A 171 7.02 0.05 8.38
N ARG A 172 7.45 0.36 7.14
CA ARG A 172 8.85 0.64 6.79
C ARG A 172 9.30 2.02 7.28
N GLY A 173 8.46 3.03 7.13
CA GLY A 173 8.71 4.40 7.58
C GLY A 173 8.95 4.48 9.08
N VAL A 174 8.16 3.75 9.86
CA VAL A 174 8.38 3.58 11.31
C VAL A 174 9.78 3.05 11.62
N ARG A 175 10.21 1.97 10.94
CA ARG A 175 11.54 1.37 11.13
C ARG A 175 12.68 2.31 10.74
N ARG A 176 12.54 3.06 9.64
CA ARG A 176 13.58 3.93 9.10
C ARG A 176 13.72 5.25 9.86
N THR A 177 12.62 5.77 10.41
CA THR A 177 12.61 7.07 11.12
C THR A 177 12.74 6.95 12.63
N GLY A 178 12.55 5.74 13.20
CA GLY A 178 12.52 5.53 14.65
C GLY A 178 11.28 6.13 15.33
N LEU A 179 10.30 6.61 14.56
CA LEU A 179 9.09 7.29 15.06
C LEU A 179 7.95 6.31 15.39
N GLY A 180 8.29 5.09 15.80
CA GLY A 180 7.30 4.10 16.24
C GLY A 180 6.50 4.63 17.44
N GLY A 181 5.36 5.26 17.15
CA GLY A 181 4.42 5.78 18.14
C GLY A 181 4.48 7.29 18.43
N ARG A 182 5.10 8.14 17.58
CA ARG A 182 5.00 9.60 17.74
C ARG A 182 4.45 10.29 16.49
N PRO A 183 3.38 11.09 16.59
CA PRO A 183 3.00 11.98 15.50
C PRO A 183 4.14 12.98 15.28
N LEU A 184 4.46 13.26 14.02
CA LEU A 184 5.24 14.45 13.67
C LEU A 184 4.30 15.64 13.91
N SER A 185 4.67 16.47 14.88
CA SER A 185 4.03 17.75 15.19
C SER A 185 4.21 18.74 14.03
#